data_AF-A0A842RGL3-F1
#
_entry.id   AF-A0A842RGL3-F1
#
_cell.length_a   1.000
_cell.length_b   1.000
_cell.length_c   1.000
_cell.angle_alpha   90.00
_cell.angle_beta   90.00
_cell.angle_gamma   90.00
#
_symmetry.space_group_name_H-M   'P 1'
#
loop_
_entity.id
_entity.type
_entity.pdbx_description
1 polymer ?
#
loop_
_entity_poly.entity_id
_entity_poly.type
_entity_poly.pdbx_seq_one_letter_code
_entity_poly.pdbx_strand_id
1 'polypeptide(L)'
;MFRSNKKDQQKTLWTEYPDYEPINNIEEKPLYDESRVNDQHKVLGEIIRQNWDLIHPLAKDYLLSSAIEWRRLLMNEEKIVNELENKKKLVEEVKADYELKIQRLQLEKDAELEKVKEEITEHFREKLEAKDQEIKHYKMLAESMQSSFDSTQQEKDSLSEEIEKRREMTAEQTTTINELRELLRKKEEESKVVQEEISTNFQKQISKMSIALQEKSEQIKALREVLEKAKNQLIKFKEQNKELQAQNKEFRQEIDILKKRLLDRETKIKRVVDTLNKS
;
A
#
# COMPACT_ATOMS: atom_id res chain seq x y z
N MET A 1 90.34 -105.58 81.71
CA MET A 1 89.32 -104.80 80.97
C MET A 1 89.40 -103.38 81.53
N PHE A 2 89.76 -102.31 80.83
CA PHE A 2 89.28 -101.78 79.55
C PHE A 2 90.40 -101.04 78.77
N ARG A 3 90.27 -100.99 77.45
CA ARG A 3 91.03 -100.16 76.48
C ARG A 3 90.25 -98.85 76.21
N SER A 4 90.93 -97.72 75.96
CA SER A 4 90.78 -96.89 74.73
C SER A 4 91.56 -95.56 74.76
N ASN A 5 92.52 -95.47 73.83
CA ASN A 5 92.92 -94.39 72.90
C ASN A 5 92.93 -92.88 73.29
N LYS A 6 94.09 -92.29 72.95
CA LYS A 6 94.47 -90.87 72.94
C LYS A 6 93.61 -90.06 71.95
N LYS A 7 93.25 -88.83 72.31
CA LYS A 7 92.56 -87.84 71.47
C LYS A 7 93.52 -87.16 70.50
N ASP A 8 93.18 -87.17 69.21
CA ASP A 8 93.79 -86.36 68.16
C ASP A 8 93.35 -84.88 68.30
N GLN A 9 94.31 -83.97 68.15
CA GLN A 9 94.06 -82.53 68.05
C GLN A 9 93.59 -82.20 66.63
N GLN A 10 92.42 -81.57 66.51
CA GLN A 10 91.91 -81.06 65.24
C GLN A 10 92.84 -79.97 64.69
N LYS A 11 93.38 -80.19 63.49
CA LYS A 11 94.07 -79.16 62.69
C LYS A 11 93.03 -78.15 62.23
N THR A 12 93.23 -76.88 62.59
CA THR A 12 92.41 -75.79 62.08
C THR A 12 93.09 -75.21 60.83
N LEU A 13 92.31 -74.52 59.98
CA LEU A 13 92.82 -73.74 58.82
C LEU A 13 94.04 -72.85 59.17
N TRP A 14 94.18 -72.50 60.46
CA TRP A 14 95.23 -71.66 61.04
C TRP A 14 96.54 -72.40 61.37
N THR A 15 96.60 -73.72 61.13
CA THR A 15 97.80 -74.56 61.40
C THR A 15 98.36 -75.24 60.14
N GLU A 16 97.75 -75.03 58.97
CA GLU A 16 98.13 -75.72 57.72
C GLU A 16 99.08 -74.91 56.83
N TYR A 17 99.27 -73.61 57.07
CA TYR A 17 100.09 -72.75 56.21
C TYR A 17 101.03 -71.84 57.02
N PRO A 18 102.23 -72.33 57.40
CA PRO A 18 103.25 -71.49 58.05
C PRO A 18 103.87 -70.44 57.09
N ASP A 19 103.79 -70.66 55.78
CA ASP A 19 104.36 -69.78 54.73
C ASP A 19 103.25 -69.06 53.94
N TYR A 20 102.43 -68.25 54.62
CA TYR A 20 101.41 -67.42 53.97
C TYR A 20 102.01 -66.10 53.44
N GLU A 21 101.91 -65.85 52.12
CA GLU A 21 102.22 -64.55 51.51
C GLU A 21 101.00 -63.62 51.58
N PRO A 22 101.08 -62.49 52.31
CA PRO A 22 99.95 -61.59 52.44
C PRO A 22 99.65 -60.79 51.16
N ILE A 23 98.36 -60.61 50.86
CA ILE A 23 97.86 -59.80 49.75
C ILE A 23 98.00 -58.30 50.08
N ASN A 24 97.77 -57.93 51.34
CA ASN A 24 97.88 -56.56 51.84
C ASN A 24 99.04 -56.41 52.82
N ASN A 25 99.46 -55.17 53.06
CA ASN A 25 100.48 -54.86 54.05
C ASN A 25 99.98 -55.13 55.48
N ILE A 26 100.29 -56.31 56.02
CA ILE A 26 99.84 -56.78 57.35
C ILE A 26 100.48 -56.03 58.54
N GLU A 27 101.47 -55.16 58.28
CA GLU A 27 101.99 -54.24 59.29
C GLU A 27 101.04 -53.06 59.52
N GLU A 28 100.19 -52.74 58.54
CA GLU A 28 99.23 -51.65 58.63
C GLU A 28 97.97 -52.10 59.40
N LYS A 29 97.47 -51.25 60.29
CA LYS A 29 96.25 -51.52 61.06
C LYS A 29 95.02 -51.16 60.22
N PRO A 30 93.93 -51.94 60.31
CA PRO A 30 92.73 -51.66 59.55
C PRO A 30 92.08 -50.37 60.05
N LEU A 31 91.89 -49.43 59.12
CA LEU A 31 91.09 -48.23 59.31
C LEU A 31 89.66 -48.52 58.86
N TYR A 32 88.74 -48.53 59.82
CA TYR A 32 87.30 -48.55 59.58
C TYR A 32 86.76 -47.13 59.83
N ASP A 33 85.74 -46.72 59.08
CA ASP A 33 85.04 -45.48 59.36
C ASP A 33 84.12 -45.69 60.58
N GLU A 34 84.55 -45.19 61.73
CA GLU A 34 83.86 -45.39 63.01
C GLU A 34 82.62 -44.50 63.17
N SER A 35 82.35 -43.59 62.22
CA SER A 35 81.21 -42.67 62.32
C SER A 35 79.86 -43.34 62.07
N ARG A 36 79.82 -44.50 61.41
CA ARG A 36 78.57 -45.18 61.00
C ARG A 36 78.41 -46.61 61.52
N VAL A 37 79.30 -47.08 62.40
CA VAL A 37 79.21 -48.39 63.04
C VAL A 37 78.69 -48.28 64.47
N ASN A 38 78.02 -49.33 64.96
CA ASN A 38 77.50 -49.36 66.33
C ASN A 38 78.63 -49.38 67.37
N ASP A 39 78.32 -49.02 68.62
CA ASP A 39 79.35 -48.91 69.68
C ASP A 39 80.08 -50.23 69.94
N GLN A 40 79.41 -51.37 69.77
CA GLN A 40 80.03 -52.70 69.90
C GLN A 40 81.10 -52.96 68.83
N HIS A 41 80.89 -52.51 67.59
CA HIS A 41 81.86 -52.62 66.52
C HIS A 41 83.05 -51.68 66.71
N LYS A 42 82.85 -50.50 67.31
CA LYS A 42 83.95 -49.60 67.69
C LYS A 42 84.85 -50.26 68.72
N VAL A 43 84.26 -50.82 69.77
CA VAL A 43 84.97 -51.57 70.81
C VAL A 43 85.72 -52.77 70.21
N LEU A 44 85.08 -53.53 69.32
CA LEU A 44 85.74 -54.65 68.63
C LEU A 44 86.93 -54.19 67.76
N GLY A 45 86.75 -53.11 66.99
CA GLY A 45 87.80 -52.53 66.16
C GLY A 45 88.98 -52.03 66.98
N GLU A 46 88.72 -51.47 68.16
CA GLU A 46 89.75 -51.01 69.09
C GLU A 46 90.52 -52.18 69.72
N ILE A 47 89.82 -53.24 70.15
CA ILE A 47 90.43 -54.48 70.64
C ILE A 47 91.33 -55.11 69.58
N ILE A 48 90.88 -55.18 68.32
CA ILE A 48 91.64 -55.72 67.20
C ILE A 48 92.92 -54.89 66.95
N ARG A 49 92.85 -53.57 67.02
CA ARG A 49 94.03 -52.70 66.84
C ARG A 49 95.01 -52.74 68.00
N GLN A 50 94.53 -52.91 69.23
CA GLN A 50 95.36 -53.03 70.44
C GLN A 50 96.11 -54.37 70.47
N ASN A 51 95.49 -55.44 69.98
CA ASN A 51 96.07 -56.78 69.96
C ASN A 51 96.63 -57.18 68.59
N TRP A 52 96.85 -56.20 67.69
CA TRP A 52 97.20 -56.45 66.30
C TRP A 52 98.41 -57.38 66.15
N ASP A 53 99.44 -57.20 66.97
CA ASP A 53 100.68 -58.00 66.89
C ASP A 53 100.49 -59.47 67.28
N LEU A 54 99.40 -59.78 67.99
CA LEU A 54 99.02 -61.14 68.40
C LEU A 54 98.13 -61.85 67.39
N ILE A 55 97.64 -61.13 66.36
CA ILE A 55 96.74 -61.67 65.34
C ILE A 55 97.56 -62.37 64.26
N HIS A 56 97.11 -63.56 63.87
CA HIS A 56 97.74 -64.36 62.82
C HIS A 56 97.82 -63.58 61.49
N PRO A 57 98.93 -63.63 60.74
CA PRO A 57 99.10 -62.92 59.46
C PRO A 57 97.93 -63.07 58.48
N LEU A 58 97.40 -64.29 58.32
CA LEU A 58 96.24 -64.58 57.48
C LEU A 58 94.95 -63.86 57.93
N ALA A 59 94.74 -63.73 59.26
CA ALA A 59 93.60 -63.01 59.80
C ALA A 59 93.76 -61.49 59.64
N LYS A 60 94.99 -60.97 59.75
CA LYS A 60 95.30 -59.56 59.47
C LYS A 60 94.94 -59.21 58.03
N ASP A 61 95.36 -60.04 57.09
CA ASP A 61 95.16 -59.81 55.67
C ASP A 61 93.67 -59.88 55.25
N TYR A 62 92.91 -60.81 55.86
CA TYR A 62 91.46 -60.86 55.72
C TYR A 62 90.76 -59.60 56.27
N LEU A 63 91.14 -59.15 57.47
CA LEU A 63 90.59 -57.94 58.08
C LEU A 63 90.88 -56.70 57.24
N LEU A 64 92.09 -56.57 56.70
CA LEU A 64 92.46 -55.47 55.79
C LEU A 64 91.67 -55.52 54.48
N SER A 65 91.57 -56.69 53.84
CA SER A 65 90.76 -56.88 52.63
C SER A 65 89.30 -56.49 52.86
N SER A 66 88.73 -56.91 53.99
CA SER A 66 87.36 -56.56 54.36
C SER A 66 87.20 -55.05 54.57
N ALA A 67 88.14 -54.39 55.26
CA ALA A 67 88.10 -52.95 55.51
C ALA A 67 88.20 -52.12 54.20
N ILE A 68 89.00 -52.59 53.24
CA ILE A 68 89.14 -51.97 51.92
C ILE A 68 87.84 -52.09 51.12
N GLU A 69 87.23 -53.28 51.07
CA GLU A 69 85.95 -53.50 50.38
C GLU A 69 84.81 -52.70 51.03
N TRP A 70 84.74 -52.62 52.36
CA TRP A 70 83.76 -51.79 53.06
C TRP A 70 83.91 -50.31 52.72
N ARG A 71 85.13 -49.77 52.64
CA ARG A 71 85.37 -48.39 52.20
C ARG A 71 84.96 -48.17 50.76
N ARG A 72 85.23 -49.13 49.87
CA ARG A 72 84.79 -49.07 48.46
C ARG A 72 83.26 -49.06 48.36
N LEU A 73 82.57 -49.92 49.12
CA LEU A 73 81.11 -49.97 49.17
C LEU A 73 80.53 -48.66 49.70
N LEU A 74 81.10 -48.09 50.76
CA LEU A 74 80.69 -46.80 51.32
C LEU A 74 80.84 -45.65 50.31
N MET A 75 81.98 -45.56 49.62
CA MET A 75 82.19 -44.55 48.58
C MET A 75 81.20 -44.69 47.42
N ASN A 76 80.80 -45.92 47.07
CA ASN A 76 79.78 -46.16 46.06
C ASN A 76 78.38 -45.79 46.56
N GLU A 77 78.06 -46.08 47.82
CA GLU A 77 76.80 -45.67 48.45
C GLU A 77 76.65 -44.15 48.46
N GLU A 78 77.68 -43.40 48.85
CA GLU A 78 77.65 -41.93 48.85
C GLU A 78 77.50 -41.34 47.44
N LYS A 79 78.14 -41.96 46.43
CA LYS A 79 77.93 -41.58 45.03
C LYS A 79 76.48 -41.82 44.59
N ILE A 80 75.93 -42.98 44.91
CA ILE A 80 74.54 -43.33 44.56
C ILE A 80 73.56 -42.37 45.25
N VAL A 81 73.76 -42.06 46.53
CA VAL A 81 72.93 -41.12 47.28
C VAL A 81 73.00 -39.72 46.66
N ASN A 82 74.20 -39.21 46.35
CA ASN A 82 74.35 -37.91 45.71
C ASN A 82 73.74 -37.86 44.30
N GLU A 83 73.89 -38.92 43.50
CA GLU A 83 73.24 -39.02 42.19
C GLU A 83 71.72 -39.06 42.32
N LEU A 84 71.19 -39.74 43.33
CA LEU A 84 69.75 -39.83 43.59
C LEU A 84 69.19 -38.48 44.08
N GLU A 85 69.94 -37.76 44.92
CA GLU A 85 69.62 -36.40 45.36
C GLU A 85 69.57 -35.42 44.17
N ASN A 86 70.57 -35.50 43.28
CA ASN A 86 70.64 -34.67 42.07
C ASN A 86 69.50 -35.00 41.10
N LYS A 87 69.17 -36.29 40.90
CA LYS A 87 68.03 -36.70 40.08
C LYS A 87 66.70 -36.25 40.67
N LYS A 88 66.54 -36.29 42.00
CA LYS A 88 65.34 -35.74 42.67
C LYS A 88 65.19 -34.24 42.41
N LYS A 89 66.26 -33.46 42.55
CA LYS A 89 66.25 -32.02 42.24
C LYS A 89 65.86 -31.75 40.79
N LEU A 90 66.45 -32.49 39.84
CA LEU A 90 66.12 -32.36 38.42
C LEU A 90 64.66 -32.70 38.13
N VAL A 91 64.10 -33.72 38.79
CA VAL A 91 62.68 -34.09 38.65
C VAL A 91 61.76 -32.99 39.18
N GLU A 92 62.09 -32.38 40.32
CA GLU A 92 61.30 -31.26 40.87
C GLU A 92 61.40 -30.00 39.98
N GLU A 93 62.58 -29.69 39.43
CA GLU A 93 62.74 -28.59 38.46
C GLU A 93 61.91 -28.82 37.19
N VAL A 94 61.99 -30.02 36.62
CA VAL A 94 61.18 -30.40 35.45
C VAL A 94 59.68 -30.33 35.77
N LYS A 95 59.27 -30.77 36.95
CA LYS A 95 57.87 -30.70 37.41
C LYS A 95 57.40 -29.24 37.53
N ALA A 96 58.20 -28.36 38.14
CA ALA A 96 57.89 -26.94 38.25
C ALA A 96 57.76 -26.26 36.88
N ASP A 97 58.64 -26.60 35.92
CA ASP A 97 58.55 -26.12 34.54
C ASP A 97 57.27 -26.59 33.84
N TYR A 98 56.87 -27.85 34.04
CA TYR A 98 55.61 -28.37 33.50
C TYR A 98 54.40 -27.69 34.14
N GLU A 99 54.41 -27.43 35.45
CA GLU A 99 53.34 -26.70 36.15
C GLU A 99 53.20 -25.26 35.62
N LEU A 100 54.32 -24.55 35.43
CA LEU A 100 54.33 -23.22 34.81
C LEU A 100 53.81 -23.25 33.37
N LYS A 101 54.18 -24.28 32.60
CA LYS A 101 53.70 -24.45 31.23
C LYS A 101 52.18 -24.70 31.19
N ILE A 102 51.66 -25.51 32.10
CA ILE A 102 50.21 -25.75 32.23
C ILE A 102 49.48 -24.46 32.58
N GLN A 103 49.99 -23.67 33.53
CA GLN A 103 49.38 -22.39 33.90
C GLN A 103 49.37 -21.39 32.75
N ARG A 104 50.46 -21.28 31.97
CA ARG A 104 50.48 -20.42 30.78
C ARG A 104 49.46 -20.84 29.73
N LEU A 105 49.37 -22.15 29.44
CA LEU A 105 48.38 -22.67 28.49
C LEU A 105 46.94 -22.43 28.95
N GLN A 106 46.68 -22.49 30.25
CA GLN A 106 45.36 -22.15 30.81
C GLN A 106 45.05 -20.66 30.62
N LEU A 107 45.98 -19.77 30.95
CA LEU A 107 45.82 -18.32 30.76
C LEU A 107 45.64 -17.94 29.29
N GLU A 108 46.42 -18.54 28.38
CA GLU A 108 46.26 -18.32 26.94
C GLU A 108 44.87 -18.77 26.46
N LYS A 109 44.44 -19.96 26.88
CA LYS A 109 43.11 -20.49 26.52
C LYS A 109 41.99 -19.61 27.07
N ASP A 110 42.09 -19.14 28.31
CA ASP A 110 41.09 -18.26 28.91
C ASP A 110 41.05 -16.90 28.21
N ALA A 111 42.20 -16.34 27.82
CA ALA A 111 42.28 -15.10 27.05
C ALA A 111 41.70 -15.24 25.63
N GLU A 112 41.96 -16.35 24.95
CA GLU A 112 41.34 -16.65 23.65
C GLU A 112 39.82 -16.81 23.78
N LEU A 113 39.36 -17.49 24.82
CA LEU A 113 37.95 -17.72 25.06
C LEU A 113 37.22 -16.40 25.35
N GLU A 114 37.86 -15.48 26.08
CA GLU A 114 37.30 -14.16 26.34
C GLU A 114 37.23 -13.28 25.08
N LYS A 115 38.28 -13.29 24.25
CA LYS A 115 38.24 -12.61 22.93
C LYS A 115 37.12 -13.13 22.04
N VAL A 116 36.97 -14.46 21.95
CA VAL A 116 35.90 -15.06 21.15
C VAL A 116 34.52 -14.69 21.69
N LYS A 117 34.33 -14.64 23.01
CA LYS A 117 33.08 -14.14 23.59
C LYS A 117 32.82 -12.68 23.24
N GLU A 118 33.81 -11.82 23.38
CA GLU A 118 33.70 -10.40 23.04
C GLU A 118 33.28 -10.23 21.57
N GLU A 119 33.98 -10.88 20.64
CA GLU A 119 33.65 -10.87 19.21
C GLU A 119 32.22 -11.35 18.93
N ILE A 120 31.79 -12.44 19.57
CA ILE A 120 30.42 -12.96 19.45
C ILE A 120 29.41 -11.92 19.97
N THR A 121 29.66 -11.31 21.12
CA THR A 121 28.75 -10.32 21.70
C THR A 121 28.67 -9.04 20.87
N GLU A 122 29.79 -8.57 20.34
CA GLU A 122 29.88 -7.41 19.45
C GLU A 122 29.08 -7.67 18.17
N HIS A 123 29.32 -8.81 17.51
CA HIS A 123 28.61 -9.20 16.29
C HIS A 123 27.09 -9.32 16.51
N PHE A 124 26.65 -9.89 17.64
CA PHE A 124 25.22 -9.94 17.96
C PHE A 124 24.64 -8.55 18.28
N ARG A 125 25.39 -7.67 18.95
CA ARG A 125 24.98 -6.29 19.23
C ARG A 125 24.79 -5.51 17.93
N GLU A 126 25.77 -5.52 17.04
CA GLU A 126 25.70 -4.85 15.74
C GLU A 126 24.50 -5.36 14.92
N LYS A 127 24.28 -6.69 14.90
CA LYS A 127 23.16 -7.29 14.18
C LYS A 127 21.80 -6.90 14.79
N LEU A 128 21.72 -6.78 16.12
CA LEU A 128 20.53 -6.29 16.81
C LEU A 128 20.26 -4.83 16.47
N GLU A 129 21.28 -3.97 16.54
CA GLU A 129 21.15 -2.55 16.20
C GLU A 129 20.72 -2.33 14.75
N ALA A 130 21.29 -3.09 13.80
CA ALA A 130 20.89 -3.06 12.40
C ALA A 130 19.41 -3.46 12.24
N LYS A 131 18.95 -4.49 12.96
CA LYS A 131 17.54 -4.90 12.94
C LYS A 131 16.61 -3.89 13.59
N ASP A 132 17.03 -3.24 14.67
CA ASP A 132 16.24 -2.16 15.28
C ASP A 132 16.11 -0.94 14.35
N GLN A 133 17.14 -0.62 13.59
CA GLN A 133 17.09 0.43 12.56
C GLN A 133 16.14 0.05 11.42
N GLU A 134 16.21 -1.19 10.92
CA GLU A 134 15.26 -1.72 9.93
C GLU A 134 13.82 -1.64 10.44
N ILE A 135 13.55 -2.06 11.69
CA ILE A 135 12.21 -2.00 12.29
C ILE A 135 11.71 -0.56 12.38
N LYS A 136 12.56 0.39 12.81
CA LYS A 136 12.19 1.81 12.85
C LYS A 136 11.84 2.33 11.45
N HIS A 137 12.64 1.98 10.45
CA HIS A 137 12.37 2.37 9.06
C HIS A 137 11.03 1.82 8.56
N TYR A 138 10.76 0.52 8.78
CA TYR A 138 9.50 -0.08 8.37
C TYR A 138 8.28 0.50 9.11
N LYS A 139 8.42 0.85 10.40
CA LYS A 139 7.37 1.55 11.14
C LYS A 139 7.06 2.92 10.55
N MET A 140 8.07 3.74 10.30
CA MET A 140 7.89 5.05 9.68
C MET A 140 7.26 4.94 8.29
N LEU A 141 7.68 3.95 7.49
CA LEU A 141 7.09 3.69 6.18
C LEU A 141 5.61 3.28 6.30
N ALA A 142 5.28 2.40 7.23
CA ALA A 142 3.90 1.96 7.46
C ALA A 142 3.00 3.12 7.92
N GLU A 143 3.48 3.98 8.83
CA GLU A 143 2.76 5.18 9.29
C GLU A 143 2.53 6.18 8.15
N SER A 144 3.55 6.41 7.32
CA SER A 144 3.44 7.24 6.12
C SER A 144 2.42 6.68 5.13
N MET A 145 2.50 5.39 4.83
CA MET A 145 1.52 4.72 3.96
C MET A 145 0.09 4.81 4.54
N GLN A 146 -0.08 4.60 5.85
CA GLN A 146 -1.38 4.71 6.52
C GLN A 146 -1.95 6.13 6.39
N SER A 147 -1.14 7.16 6.66
CA SER A 147 -1.57 8.56 6.49
C SER A 147 -1.99 8.88 5.05
N SER A 148 -1.25 8.36 4.06
CA SER A 148 -1.59 8.51 2.65
C SER A 148 -2.90 7.78 2.28
N PHE A 149 -3.11 6.61 2.86
CA PHE A 149 -4.33 5.83 2.69
C PHE A 149 -5.54 6.55 3.31
N ASP A 150 -5.42 7.07 4.53
CA ASP A 150 -6.49 7.79 5.21
C ASP A 150 -6.86 9.07 4.44
N SER A 151 -5.87 9.81 3.93
CA SER A 151 -6.07 10.99 3.09
C SER A 151 -6.81 10.66 1.79
N THR A 152 -6.39 9.61 1.08
CA THR A 152 -7.03 9.19 -0.17
C THR A 152 -8.44 8.63 0.07
N GLN A 153 -8.66 7.95 1.19
CA GLN A 153 -9.99 7.47 1.58
C GLN A 153 -10.92 8.65 1.90
N GLN A 154 -10.45 9.67 2.61
CA GLN A 154 -11.22 10.90 2.87
C GLN A 154 -11.56 11.64 1.57
N GLU A 155 -10.63 11.74 0.62
CA GLU A 155 -10.87 12.34 -0.69
C GLU A 155 -11.93 11.57 -1.48
N LYS A 156 -11.86 10.23 -1.46
CA LYS A 156 -12.86 9.36 -2.10
C LYS A 156 -14.25 9.57 -1.51
N ASP A 157 -14.37 9.67 -0.19
CA ASP A 157 -15.65 9.87 0.48
C ASP A 157 -16.26 11.24 0.12
N SER A 158 -15.44 12.30 0.11
CA SER A 158 -15.82 13.64 -0.35
C SER A 158 -16.29 13.67 -1.80
N LEU A 159 -15.54 13.02 -2.71
CA LEU A 159 -15.93 12.90 -4.12
C LEU A 159 -17.22 12.10 -4.29
N SER A 160 -17.44 11.07 -3.47
CA SER A 160 -18.67 10.28 -3.50
C SER A 160 -19.89 11.13 -3.10
N GLU A 161 -19.77 11.97 -2.06
CA GLU A 161 -20.83 12.91 -1.68
C GLU A 161 -21.13 13.95 -2.77
N GLU A 162 -20.09 14.49 -3.41
CA GLU A 162 -20.22 15.44 -4.51
C GLU A 162 -20.91 14.80 -5.74
N ILE A 163 -20.59 13.54 -6.05
CA ILE A 163 -21.25 12.79 -7.13
C ILE A 163 -22.75 12.61 -6.82
N GLU A 164 -23.10 12.28 -5.58
CA GLU A 164 -24.50 12.04 -5.22
C GLU A 164 -25.33 13.34 -5.31
N LYS A 165 -24.80 14.46 -4.79
CA LYS A 165 -25.43 15.78 -4.95
C LYS A 165 -25.64 16.15 -6.42
N ARG A 166 -24.67 15.85 -7.29
CA ARG A 166 -24.79 16.09 -8.73
C ARG A 166 -25.84 15.19 -9.39
N ARG A 167 -25.98 13.95 -8.94
CA ARG A 167 -27.05 13.04 -9.41
C ARG A 167 -28.43 13.58 -9.04
N GLU A 168 -28.61 14.02 -7.79
CA GLU A 168 -29.86 14.64 -7.32
C GLU A 168 -30.21 15.87 -8.16
N MET A 169 -29.27 16.80 -8.33
CA MET A 169 -29.47 18.00 -9.16
C MET A 169 -29.81 17.64 -10.62
N THR A 170 -29.18 16.63 -11.19
CA THR A 170 -29.48 16.16 -12.56
C THR A 170 -30.89 15.59 -12.65
N ALA A 171 -31.34 14.86 -11.62
CA ALA A 171 -32.70 14.33 -11.56
C ALA A 171 -33.73 15.47 -11.50
N GLU A 172 -33.52 16.48 -10.66
CA GLU A 172 -34.38 17.68 -10.57
C GLU A 172 -34.39 18.49 -11.88
N GLN A 173 -33.26 18.62 -12.56
CA GLN A 173 -33.20 19.26 -13.87
C GLN A 173 -33.98 18.45 -14.93
N THR A 174 -33.96 17.12 -14.82
CA THR A 174 -34.71 16.26 -15.74
C THR A 174 -36.22 16.38 -15.52
N THR A 175 -36.68 16.47 -14.26
CA THR A 175 -38.10 16.68 -13.95
C THR A 175 -38.58 18.04 -14.45
N THR A 176 -37.83 19.12 -14.18
CA THR A 176 -38.17 20.47 -14.66
C THR A 176 -38.19 20.57 -16.19
N ILE A 177 -37.27 19.91 -16.90
CA ILE A 177 -37.31 19.82 -18.37
C ILE A 177 -38.59 19.14 -18.86
N ASN A 178 -39.02 18.05 -18.20
CA ASN A 178 -40.23 17.35 -18.59
C ASN A 178 -41.49 18.20 -18.33
N GLU A 179 -41.56 18.89 -17.20
CA GLU A 179 -42.66 19.82 -16.89
C GLU A 179 -42.76 20.95 -17.93
N LEU A 180 -41.63 21.54 -18.33
CA LEU A 180 -41.58 22.58 -19.35
C LEU A 180 -42.00 22.06 -20.73
N ARG A 181 -41.63 20.82 -21.08
CA ARG A 181 -42.07 20.18 -22.34
C ARG A 181 -43.59 19.97 -22.37
N GLU A 182 -44.19 19.53 -21.26
CA GLU A 182 -45.65 19.39 -21.16
C GLU A 182 -46.36 20.75 -21.23
N LEU A 183 -45.82 21.78 -20.56
CA LEU A 183 -46.34 23.14 -20.67
C LEU A 183 -46.27 23.68 -22.11
N LEU A 184 -45.16 23.45 -22.81
CA LEU A 184 -45.01 23.83 -24.21
C LEU A 184 -46.05 23.14 -25.09
N ARG A 185 -46.19 21.82 -24.94
CA ARG A 185 -47.18 21.03 -25.69
C ARG A 185 -48.60 21.53 -25.46
N LYS A 186 -48.95 21.85 -24.21
CA LYS A 186 -50.27 22.41 -23.88
C LYS A 186 -50.49 23.76 -24.55
N LYS A 187 -49.47 24.63 -24.56
CA LYS A 187 -49.55 25.94 -25.21
C LYS A 187 -49.65 25.86 -26.73
N GLU A 188 -48.95 24.91 -27.35
CA GLU A 188 -49.09 24.63 -28.78
C GLU A 188 -50.51 24.17 -29.14
N GLU A 189 -51.10 23.30 -28.31
CA GLU A 189 -52.48 22.84 -28.51
C GLU A 189 -53.49 23.99 -28.33
N GLU A 190 -53.36 24.78 -27.26
CA GLU A 190 -54.16 25.99 -27.05
C GLU A 190 -54.06 26.94 -28.25
N SER A 191 -52.86 27.13 -28.81
CA SER A 191 -52.64 27.97 -29.98
C SER A 191 -53.33 27.44 -31.25
N LYS A 192 -53.31 26.12 -31.47
CA LYS A 192 -54.00 25.49 -32.61
C LYS A 192 -55.50 25.67 -32.51
N VAL A 193 -56.07 25.41 -31.33
CA VAL A 193 -57.50 25.60 -31.07
C VAL A 193 -57.91 27.05 -31.36
N VAL A 194 -57.16 28.02 -30.84
CA VAL A 194 -57.42 29.45 -31.11
C VAL A 194 -57.33 29.77 -32.61
N GLN A 195 -56.34 29.22 -33.32
CA GLN A 195 -56.20 29.44 -34.75
C GLN A 195 -57.38 28.86 -35.55
N GLU A 196 -57.85 27.66 -35.19
CA GLU A 196 -59.02 27.02 -35.79
C GLU A 196 -60.31 27.81 -35.51
N GLU A 197 -60.50 28.27 -34.28
CA GLU A 197 -61.65 29.10 -33.90
C GLU A 197 -61.68 30.42 -34.67
N ILE A 198 -60.54 31.10 -34.77
CA ILE A 198 -60.41 32.35 -35.53
C ILE A 198 -60.74 32.10 -37.01
N SER A 199 -60.15 31.07 -37.61
CA SER A 199 -60.37 30.72 -39.02
C SER A 199 -61.83 30.40 -39.32
N THR A 200 -62.44 29.54 -38.50
CA THR A 200 -63.85 29.13 -38.67
C THR A 200 -64.81 30.30 -38.46
N ASN A 201 -64.55 31.18 -37.49
CA ASN A 201 -65.36 32.36 -37.25
C ASN A 201 -65.28 33.35 -38.43
N PHE A 202 -64.07 33.67 -38.90
CA PHE A 202 -63.89 34.53 -40.07
C PHE A 202 -64.53 33.94 -41.33
N GLN A 203 -64.38 32.64 -41.57
CA GLN A 203 -65.03 31.97 -42.68
C GLN A 203 -66.56 32.10 -42.61
N LYS A 204 -67.17 31.88 -41.43
CA LYS A 204 -68.61 32.08 -41.21
C LYS A 204 -69.03 33.53 -41.45
N GLN A 205 -68.26 34.51 -40.99
CA GLN A 205 -68.56 35.93 -41.19
C GLN A 205 -68.49 36.31 -42.67
N ILE A 206 -67.44 35.88 -43.38
CA ILE A 206 -67.28 36.11 -44.82
C ILE A 206 -68.45 35.49 -45.58
N SER A 207 -68.82 34.24 -45.30
CA SER A 207 -69.97 33.59 -45.94
C SER A 207 -71.28 34.36 -45.72
N LYS A 208 -71.55 34.81 -44.49
CA LYS A 208 -72.74 35.63 -44.18
C LYS A 208 -72.73 36.95 -44.98
N MET A 209 -71.60 37.64 -45.03
CA MET A 209 -71.46 38.88 -45.78
C MET A 209 -71.61 38.66 -47.28
N SER A 210 -71.04 37.59 -47.84
CA SER A 210 -71.19 37.23 -49.26
C SER A 210 -72.65 36.96 -49.63
N ILE A 211 -73.41 36.25 -48.79
CA ILE A 211 -74.85 36.02 -49.00
C ILE A 211 -75.61 37.34 -48.98
N ALA A 212 -75.40 38.18 -47.96
CA ALA A 212 -76.06 39.48 -47.87
C ALA A 212 -75.75 40.40 -49.06
N LEU A 213 -74.49 40.36 -49.56
CA LEU A 213 -74.09 41.10 -50.75
C LEU A 213 -74.82 40.60 -52.00
N GLN A 214 -74.96 39.28 -52.16
CA GLN A 214 -75.69 38.69 -53.28
C GLN A 214 -77.17 39.09 -53.24
N GLU A 215 -77.83 38.99 -52.09
CA GLU A 215 -79.22 39.42 -51.90
C GLU A 215 -79.41 40.90 -52.27
N LYS A 216 -78.49 41.77 -51.83
CA LYS A 216 -78.53 43.20 -52.18
C LYS A 216 -78.31 43.45 -53.67
N SER A 217 -77.42 42.69 -54.30
CA SER A 217 -77.20 42.75 -55.75
C SER A 217 -78.45 42.35 -56.55
N GLU A 218 -79.13 41.29 -56.13
CA GLU A 218 -80.40 40.84 -56.72
C GLU A 218 -81.51 41.88 -56.52
N GLN A 219 -81.62 42.47 -55.32
CA GLN A 219 -82.54 43.58 -55.05
C GLN A 219 -82.28 44.78 -55.97
N ILE A 220 -81.01 45.16 -56.17
CA ILE A 220 -80.65 46.26 -57.08
C ILE A 220 -81.04 45.92 -58.53
N LYS A 221 -80.82 44.69 -59.00
CA LYS A 221 -81.24 44.26 -60.34
C LYS A 221 -82.74 44.38 -60.53
N ALA A 222 -83.53 43.84 -59.58
CA ALA A 222 -84.99 43.92 -59.62
C ALA A 222 -85.49 45.38 -59.64
N LEU A 223 -84.90 46.25 -58.81
CA LEU A 223 -85.24 47.67 -58.79
C LEU A 223 -84.91 48.37 -60.12
N ARG A 224 -83.78 48.03 -60.76
CA ARG A 224 -83.43 48.56 -62.09
C ARG A 224 -84.44 48.16 -63.16
N GLU A 225 -84.93 46.92 -63.13
CA GLU A 225 -85.97 46.46 -64.06
C GLU A 225 -87.30 47.19 -63.86
N VAL A 226 -87.70 47.41 -62.60
CA VAL A 226 -88.90 48.19 -62.28
C VAL A 226 -88.75 49.63 -62.77
N LEU A 227 -87.58 50.25 -62.58
CA LEU A 227 -87.31 51.61 -63.02
C LEU A 227 -87.37 51.73 -64.54
N GLU A 228 -86.81 50.79 -65.30
CA GLU A 228 -86.91 50.79 -66.76
C GLU A 228 -88.35 50.58 -67.25
N LYS A 229 -89.14 49.71 -66.60
CA LYS A 229 -90.57 49.58 -66.89
C LYS A 229 -91.32 50.89 -66.66
N ALA A 230 -91.08 51.56 -65.54
CA ALA A 230 -91.70 52.84 -65.21
C ALA A 230 -91.30 53.95 -66.21
N LYS A 231 -90.02 54.00 -66.58
CA LYS A 231 -89.49 54.93 -67.60
C LYS A 231 -90.18 54.72 -68.96
N ASN A 232 -90.33 53.47 -69.40
CA ASN A 232 -91.03 53.14 -70.64
C ASN A 232 -92.52 53.51 -70.60
N GLN A 233 -93.19 53.31 -69.46
CA GLN A 233 -94.57 53.77 -69.27
C GLN A 233 -94.68 55.30 -69.35
N LEU A 234 -93.75 56.03 -68.74
CA LEU A 234 -93.72 57.49 -68.79
C LEU A 234 -93.57 58.01 -70.23
N ILE A 235 -92.71 57.37 -71.03
CA ILE A 235 -92.55 57.70 -72.46
C ILE A 235 -93.89 57.55 -73.20
N LYS A 236 -94.58 56.41 -73.03
CA LYS A 236 -95.90 56.16 -73.65
C LYS A 236 -96.93 57.20 -73.23
N PHE A 237 -97.02 57.53 -71.94
CA PHE A 237 -97.95 58.57 -71.46
C PHE A 237 -97.61 59.96 -72.04
N LYS A 238 -96.32 60.26 -72.22
CA LYS A 238 -95.90 61.52 -72.83
C LYS A 238 -96.29 61.60 -74.31
N GLU A 239 -96.20 60.50 -75.04
CA GLU A 239 -96.66 60.38 -76.44
C GLU A 239 -98.18 60.54 -76.53
N GLN A 240 -98.94 59.78 -75.73
CA GLN A 240 -100.40 59.90 -75.66
C GLN A 240 -100.85 61.33 -75.32
N ASN A 241 -100.18 62.00 -74.39
CA ASN A 241 -100.51 63.38 -74.05
C ASN A 241 -100.26 64.34 -75.23
N LYS A 242 -99.20 64.14 -76.02
CA LYS A 242 -98.97 64.93 -77.24
C LYS A 242 -100.07 64.71 -78.27
N GLU A 243 -100.50 63.46 -78.48
CA GLU A 243 -101.60 63.13 -79.39
C GLU A 243 -102.91 63.79 -78.93
N LEU A 244 -103.26 63.70 -77.65
CA LEU A 244 -104.42 64.36 -77.07
C LEU A 244 -104.36 65.89 -77.16
N GLN A 245 -103.17 66.49 -77.02
CA GLN A 245 -102.98 67.93 -77.25
C GLN A 245 -103.19 68.32 -78.71
N ALA A 246 -102.72 67.50 -79.65
CA ALA A 246 -102.95 67.71 -81.08
C ALA A 246 -104.44 67.61 -81.42
N GLN A 247 -105.12 66.55 -80.97
CA GLN A 247 -106.57 66.38 -81.14
C GLN A 247 -107.36 67.55 -80.53
N ASN A 248 -107.02 67.99 -79.32
CA ASN A 248 -107.66 69.17 -78.71
C ASN A 248 -107.48 70.44 -79.54
N LYS A 249 -106.33 70.62 -80.19
CA LYS A 249 -106.06 71.76 -81.06
C LYS A 249 -106.92 71.69 -82.33
N GLU A 250 -107.05 70.51 -82.93
CA GLU A 250 -107.93 70.26 -84.08
C GLU A 250 -109.39 70.53 -83.72
N PHE A 251 -109.90 69.97 -82.61
CA PHE A 251 -111.27 70.23 -82.15
C PHE A 251 -111.53 71.72 -81.87
N ARG A 252 -110.56 72.45 -81.30
CA ARG A 252 -110.68 73.91 -81.11
C ARG A 252 -110.81 74.64 -82.45
N GLN A 253 -110.00 74.26 -83.44
CA GLN A 253 -110.09 74.83 -84.79
C GLN A 253 -111.43 74.53 -85.46
N GLU A 254 -111.92 73.29 -85.35
CA GLU A 254 -113.24 72.90 -85.86
C GLU A 254 -114.37 73.70 -85.19
N ILE A 255 -114.32 73.85 -83.85
CA ILE A 255 -115.28 74.67 -83.10
C ILE A 255 -115.26 76.13 -83.60
N ASP A 256 -114.08 76.71 -83.84
CA ASP A 256 -113.96 78.09 -84.33
C ASP A 256 -114.52 78.25 -85.76
N ILE A 257 -114.29 77.27 -86.64
CA ILE A 257 -114.90 77.23 -87.98
C ILE A 257 -116.42 77.13 -87.88
N LEU A 258 -116.93 76.26 -87.01
CA LEU A 258 -118.37 76.08 -86.80
C LEU A 258 -119.01 77.35 -86.23
N LYS A 259 -118.36 78.03 -85.26
CA LYS A 259 -118.79 79.33 -84.73
C LYS A 259 -118.88 80.39 -85.83
N LYS A 260 -117.88 80.48 -86.71
CA LYS A 260 -117.91 81.39 -87.87
C LYS A 260 -119.07 81.08 -88.81
N ARG A 261 -119.26 79.81 -89.17
CA ARG A 261 -120.39 79.38 -90.02
C ARG A 261 -121.74 79.70 -89.39
N LEU A 262 -121.86 79.57 -88.08
CA LEU A 262 -123.07 79.89 -87.33
C LEU A 262 -123.34 81.40 -87.37
N LEU A 263 -122.32 82.22 -87.12
CA LEU A 263 -122.40 83.68 -87.25
C LEU A 263 -122.78 84.13 -88.69
N ASP A 264 -122.17 83.52 -89.71
CA ASP A 264 -122.49 83.78 -91.12
C ASP A 264 -123.94 83.40 -91.44
N ARG A 265 -124.46 82.31 -90.86
CA ARG A 265 -125.86 81.92 -90.99
C ARG A 265 -126.77 82.90 -90.25
N GLU A 266 -126.45 83.30 -89.02
CA GLU A 266 -127.21 84.29 -88.26
C GLU A 266 -127.28 85.63 -88.99
N THR A 267 -126.17 86.10 -89.57
CA THR A 267 -126.16 87.34 -90.35
C THR A 267 -126.93 87.21 -91.66
N LYS A 268 -126.89 86.05 -92.34
CA LYS A 268 -127.74 85.78 -93.49
C LYS A 268 -129.23 85.76 -93.11
N ILE A 269 -129.59 85.12 -92.00
CA ILE A 269 -130.97 85.10 -91.50
C ILE A 269 -131.41 86.52 -91.17
N LYS A 270 -130.60 87.31 -90.46
CA LYS A 270 -130.89 88.73 -90.21
C LYS A 270 -131.15 89.49 -91.51
N ARG A 271 -130.30 89.31 -92.54
CA ARG A 271 -130.53 89.93 -93.86
C ARG A 271 -131.82 89.47 -94.52
N VAL A 272 -132.14 88.17 -94.48
CA VAL A 272 -133.39 87.63 -95.04
C VAL A 272 -134.61 88.20 -94.32
N VAL A 273 -134.57 88.27 -92.99
CA VAL A 273 -135.60 88.89 -92.15
C VAL A 273 -135.74 90.38 -92.50
N ASP A 274 -134.62 91.10 -92.65
CA ASP A 274 -134.62 92.51 -93.05
C ASP A 274 -135.21 92.73 -94.45
N THR A 275 -135.00 91.80 -95.39
CA THR A 275 -135.61 91.86 -96.72
C THR A 275 -137.10 91.52 -96.69
N LEU A 276 -137.54 90.58 -95.85
CA LEU A 276 -138.95 90.24 -95.69
C LEU A 276 -139.75 91.36 -95.00
N ASN A 277 -139.14 92.05 -94.03
CA ASN A 277 -139.78 93.20 -93.35
C ASN A 277 -139.85 94.47 -94.21
N LYS A 278 -139.24 94.48 -95.40
CA LYS A 278 -139.23 95.60 -96.36
C LYS A 278 -140.04 95.33 -97.63
N SER A 279 -140.73 94.19 -97.72
CA SER A 279 -141.66 93.83 -98.79
C SER A 279 -143.09 93.79 -98.29
#